data_AF-A0A2D3RCX0-F1
#
_entry.id   AF-A0A2D3RCX0-F1
#
_cell.length_a   1.000
_cell.length_b   1.000
_cell.length_c   1.000
_cell.angle_alpha   90.00
_cell.angle_beta   90.00
_cell.angle_gamma   90.00
#
_symmetry.space_group_name_H-M   'P 1'
#
loop_
_entity.id
_entity.type
_entity.pdbx_description
1 polymer ?
#
loop_
_entity_poly.entity_id
_entity_poly.type
_entity_poly.pdbx_seq_one_letter_code
_entity_poly.pdbx_strand_id
1 'polypeptide(L)'
;MREGLVIRRCPHYLNGMGMLKDVSVTGGFGDLIAVFRQSEPGERLLPAAMAIACTSFILFLFWLDPKVNTYTYVPQEVIYVENWTTDRTDEEILQDRWQIQCLKDELETKRREAVKSLGRMSGMDVDQIERDAIAERRARGEVEVERPAGLQC
;
A
#
# COMPACT_ATOMS: atom_id res chain seq x y z
N MET A 1 12.37 43.45 53.66
CA MET A 1 12.93 42.41 52.77
C MET A 1 11.91 41.28 52.72
N ARG A 2 11.42 40.72 51.61
CA ARG A 2 11.53 40.93 50.16
C ARG A 2 10.20 40.34 49.64
N GLU A 3 9.37 41.15 48.99
CA GLU A 3 8.16 40.65 48.32
C GLU A 3 8.56 39.87 47.07
N GLY A 4 8.21 38.58 47.04
CA GLY A 4 8.44 37.70 45.90
C GLY A 4 7.20 37.62 45.01
N LEU A 5 7.16 38.48 43.99
CA LEU A 5 6.17 38.43 42.90
C LEU A 5 6.28 37.10 42.14
N VAL A 6 5.35 36.17 42.40
CA VAL A 6 5.13 35.03 41.50
C VAL A 6 4.36 35.55 40.29
N ILE A 7 5.09 36.02 39.29
CA ILE A 7 4.54 36.42 38.00
C ILE A 7 4.11 35.14 37.28
N ARG A 8 2.83 34.75 37.40
CA ARG A 8 2.19 33.82 36.45
C ARG A 8 2.17 34.49 35.08
N ARG A 9 3.20 34.26 34.27
CA ARG A 9 3.17 34.63 32.85
C ARG A 9 2.17 33.74 32.12
N CYS A 10 0.94 34.23 31.98
CA CYS A 10 0.01 33.70 31.00
C CYS A 10 0.46 34.22 29.61
N PRO A 11 0.67 33.35 28.61
CA PRO A 11 1.05 33.80 27.27
C PRO A 11 -0.05 34.65 26.64
N HIS A 12 0.27 35.91 26.29
CA HIS A 12 -0.67 36.92 25.81
C HIS A 12 -1.41 36.53 24.50
N TYR A 13 -0.88 35.58 23.73
CA TYR A 13 -1.48 35.10 22.49
C TYR A 13 -2.70 34.17 22.69
N LEU A 14 -2.86 33.57 23.88
CA LEU A 14 -4.04 32.74 24.20
C LEU A 14 -5.30 33.59 24.47
N ASN A 15 -5.13 34.89 24.72
CA ASN A 15 -6.23 35.81 25.04
C ASN A 15 -7.06 36.22 23.81
N GLY A 16 -6.52 36.04 22.59
CA GLY A 16 -7.21 36.32 21.33
C GLY A 16 -8.05 35.15 20.80
N MET A 17 -7.91 33.95 21.37
CA MET A 17 -8.67 32.75 20.99
C MET A 17 -9.65 32.43 22.12
N GLY A 18 -10.80 33.11 22.13
CA GLY A 18 -11.79 33.02 23.22
C GLY A 18 -12.26 31.60 23.55
N MET A 19 -12.15 30.65 22.62
CA MET A 19 -12.52 29.24 22.81
C MET A 19 -11.38 28.39 23.43
N LEU A 20 -10.12 28.81 23.35
CA LEU A 20 -8.96 28.03 23.82
C LEU A 20 -8.43 28.49 25.18
N LYS A 21 -8.94 29.60 25.72
CA LYS A 21 -8.51 30.18 26.99
C LYS A 21 -9.00 29.38 28.21
N ASP A 22 -10.16 28.74 28.09
CA ASP A 22 -10.80 27.99 29.19
C ASP A 22 -10.61 26.47 29.08
N VAL A 23 -9.93 25.99 28.02
CA VAL A 23 -9.64 24.57 27.82
C VAL A 23 -8.41 24.19 28.67
N SER A 24 -8.67 23.68 29.86
CA SER A 24 -7.63 23.08 30.71
C SER A 24 -7.52 21.58 30.42
N VAL A 25 -6.31 21.11 30.10
CA VAL A 25 -6.05 19.67 29.87
C VAL A 25 -6.44 18.84 31.10
N THR A 26 -6.07 19.32 32.29
CA THR A 26 -6.43 18.69 33.57
C THR A 26 -7.93 18.70 33.86
N GLY A 27 -8.65 19.77 33.48
CA GLY A 27 -10.11 19.83 33.62
C GLY A 27 -10.84 18.88 32.68
N GLY A 28 -10.36 18.75 31.44
CA GLY A 28 -10.93 17.81 30.46
C GLY A 28 -10.80 16.33 30.87
N PHE A 29 -9.67 15.94 31.49
CA PHE A 29 -9.54 14.61 32.08
C PHE A 29 -10.50 14.40 33.27
N GLY A 30 -10.70 15.43 34.10
CA GLY A 30 -11.65 15.38 35.21
C GLY A 30 -13.09 15.20 34.75
N ASP A 31 -13.49 15.90 33.68
CA ASP A 31 -14.82 15.80 33.07
C ASP A 31 -15.04 14.43 32.41
N LEU A 32 -14.03 13.90 31.71
CA LEU A 32 -14.06 12.54 31.15
C LEU A 32 -14.27 11.48 32.24
N ILE A 33 -13.57 11.61 33.38
CA ILE A 33 -13.73 10.70 34.53
C ILE A 33 -15.12 10.87 35.17
N ALA A 34 -15.64 12.09 35.26
CA ALA A 34 -16.96 12.35 35.81
C ALA A 34 -18.06 11.74 34.94
N VAL A 35 -18.01 11.93 33.61
CA VAL A 35 -18.90 11.30 32.63
C VAL A 35 -18.79 9.78 32.73
N PHE A 36 -17.56 9.25 32.73
CA PHE A 36 -17.33 7.82 32.90
C PHE A 36 -17.77 7.29 34.27
N ARG A 37 -18.02 8.14 35.27
CA ARG A 37 -18.55 7.74 36.59
C ARG A 37 -20.06 7.92 36.71
N GLN A 38 -20.68 8.71 35.84
CA GLN A 38 -22.12 8.98 35.80
C GLN A 38 -22.90 8.10 34.81
N SER A 39 -22.31 7.64 33.70
CA SER A 39 -23.04 6.84 32.69
C SER A 39 -23.59 5.51 33.22
N GLU A 40 -24.69 4.99 32.67
CA GLU A 40 -25.20 3.69 33.14
C GLU A 40 -24.28 2.52 32.70
N PRO A 41 -24.31 1.35 33.38
CA PRO A 41 -23.39 0.25 33.10
C PRO A 41 -23.40 -0.22 31.63
N GLY A 42 -24.58 -0.19 30.97
CA GLY A 42 -24.73 -0.56 29.57
C GLY A 42 -24.11 0.43 28.58
N GLU A 43 -24.12 1.72 28.91
CA GLU A 43 -23.61 2.79 28.04
C GLU A 43 -22.07 2.86 28.04
N ARG A 44 -21.42 2.40 29.11
CA ARG A 44 -19.95 2.33 29.20
C ARG A 44 -19.37 1.09 28.54
N LEU A 45 -20.11 -0.02 28.56
CA LEU A 45 -19.64 -1.32 28.08
C LEU A 45 -19.47 -1.38 26.57
N LEU A 46 -20.40 -0.83 25.79
CA LEU A 46 -20.34 -0.81 24.32
C LEU A 46 -19.11 -0.09 23.76
N PRO A 47 -18.82 1.18 24.11
CA PRO A 47 -17.64 1.87 23.59
C PRO A 47 -16.34 1.25 24.11
N ALA A 48 -16.30 0.77 25.36
CA ALA A 48 -15.14 0.08 25.90
C ALA A 48 -14.85 -1.24 25.17
N ALA A 49 -15.87 -2.04 24.90
CA ALA A 49 -15.74 -3.28 24.15
C ALA A 49 -15.25 -3.01 22.71
N MET A 50 -15.75 -1.96 22.06
CA MET A 50 -15.30 -1.59 20.71
C MET A 50 -13.84 -1.10 20.71
N ALA A 51 -13.44 -0.28 21.69
CA ALA A 51 -12.05 0.16 21.83
C ALA A 51 -11.09 -1.02 22.05
N ILE A 52 -11.48 -1.97 22.91
CA ILE A 52 -10.71 -3.20 23.16
C ILE A 52 -10.67 -4.08 21.92
N ALA A 53 -11.79 -4.22 21.20
CA ALA A 53 -11.86 -5.02 19.98
C ALA A 53 -10.94 -4.45 18.88
N CYS A 54 -11.00 -3.13 18.62
CA CYS A 54 -10.13 -2.48 17.65
C CYS A 54 -8.65 -2.61 18.03
N THR A 55 -8.31 -2.40 19.30
CA THR A 55 -6.93 -2.51 19.78
C THR A 55 -6.42 -3.95 19.68
N SER A 56 -7.23 -4.92 20.13
CA SER A 56 -6.91 -6.35 20.03
C SER A 56 -6.75 -6.78 18.58
N PHE A 57 -7.57 -6.26 17.67
CA PHE A 57 -7.47 -6.55 16.24
C PHE A 57 -6.14 -6.05 15.65
N ILE A 58 -5.71 -4.83 15.99
CA ILE A 58 -4.41 -4.29 15.55
C ILE A 58 -3.24 -5.15 16.09
N LEU A 59 -3.29 -5.53 17.37
CA LEU A 59 -2.26 -6.39 17.96
C LEU A 59 -2.26 -7.80 17.34
N PHE A 60 -3.43 -8.33 17.02
CA PHE A 60 -3.59 -9.60 16.32
C PHE A 60 -3.00 -9.54 14.91
N LEU A 61 -3.17 -8.44 14.18
CA LEU A 61 -2.51 -8.24 12.89
C LEU A 61 -0.99 -8.25 13.03
N PHE A 62 -0.42 -7.57 14.02
CA PHE A 62 1.04 -7.64 14.27
C PHE A 62 1.52 -9.04 14.64
N TRP A 63 0.68 -9.84 15.31
CA TRP A 63 1.02 -11.23 15.64
C TRP A 63 0.91 -12.16 14.42
N LEU A 64 -0.11 -11.98 13.58
CA LEU A 64 -0.25 -12.68 12.30
C LEU A 64 0.76 -12.25 11.24
N ASP A 65 1.42 -11.12 11.48
CA ASP A 65 2.46 -10.58 10.62
C ASP A 65 3.87 -10.76 11.24
N PRO A 66 4.33 -11.99 11.51
CA PRO A 66 5.70 -12.23 11.95
C PRO A 66 6.71 -12.06 10.80
N LYS A 67 6.31 -11.44 9.67
CA LYS A 67 7.10 -11.32 8.44
C LYS A 67 7.07 -9.94 7.77
N VAL A 68 6.56 -8.89 8.40
CA VAL A 68 6.87 -7.52 7.98
C VAL A 68 8.35 -7.23 8.24
N ASN A 69 9.20 -7.66 7.32
CA ASN A 69 10.45 -7.05 6.82
C ASN A 69 11.29 -6.13 7.75
N THR A 70 11.26 -6.29 9.07
CA THR A 70 12.13 -5.58 10.01
C THR A 70 13.45 -6.32 10.25
N TYR A 71 13.71 -7.40 9.52
CA TYR A 71 15.06 -7.89 9.31
C TYR A 71 15.65 -7.16 8.12
N THR A 72 16.45 -6.15 8.43
CA THR A 72 17.24 -5.29 7.53
C THR A 72 18.41 -6.05 6.87
N TYR A 73 18.21 -7.32 6.51
CA TYR A 73 19.11 -8.07 5.65
C TYR A 73 18.26 -8.74 4.57
N VAL A 74 17.88 -7.95 3.57
CA VAL A 74 17.58 -8.53 2.25
C VAL A 74 18.94 -9.05 1.77
N PRO A 75 19.17 -10.38 1.72
CA PRO A 75 20.38 -10.89 1.11
C PRO A 75 20.45 -10.26 -0.28
N GLN A 76 21.55 -9.55 -0.57
CA GLN A 76 21.71 -8.92 -1.87
C GLN A 76 21.43 -9.99 -2.93
N GLU A 77 20.39 -9.77 -3.74
CA GLU A 77 20.06 -10.69 -4.80
C GLU A 77 21.28 -10.75 -5.71
N VAL A 78 21.99 -11.88 -5.70
CA VAL A 78 23.11 -12.09 -6.59
C VAL A 78 22.52 -12.31 -7.97
N ILE A 79 22.43 -11.23 -8.74
CA ILE A 79 21.98 -11.26 -10.13
C ILE A 79 23.14 -11.83 -10.95
N TYR A 80 23.01 -13.09 -11.35
CA TYR A 80 23.93 -13.70 -12.29
C TYR A 80 23.63 -13.15 -13.68
N VAL A 81 24.60 -12.43 -14.24
CA VAL A 81 24.56 -11.99 -15.64
C VAL A 81 25.40 -12.97 -16.44
N GLU A 82 24.79 -13.62 -17.43
CA GLU A 82 25.55 -14.46 -18.36
C GLU A 82 26.50 -13.60 -19.17
N ASN A 83 27.78 -13.98 -19.18
CA ASN A 83 28.78 -13.34 -20.01
C ASN A 83 28.86 -14.06 -21.36
N TRP A 84 28.41 -13.40 -22.41
CA TRP A 84 28.38 -13.95 -23.75
C TRP A 84 29.73 -13.77 -24.47
N THR A 85 30.19 -14.80 -25.18
CA THR A 85 31.43 -14.76 -25.97
C THR A 85 31.25 -13.94 -27.25
N THR A 86 32.33 -13.34 -27.76
CA THR A 86 32.30 -12.54 -28.99
C THR A 86 32.14 -13.39 -30.25
N ASP A 87 32.38 -14.70 -30.17
CA ASP A 87 32.42 -15.62 -31.31
C ASP A 87 31.05 -16.22 -31.68
N ARG A 88 29.96 -15.68 -31.13
CA ARG A 88 28.60 -16.18 -31.39
C ARG A 88 28.09 -15.80 -32.76
N THR A 89 27.29 -16.68 -33.35
CA THR A 89 26.63 -16.40 -34.62
C THR A 89 25.33 -15.62 -34.39
N ASP A 90 24.94 -14.83 -35.39
CA ASP A 90 23.67 -14.08 -35.35
C ASP A 90 22.45 -15.01 -35.21
N GLU A 91 22.55 -16.23 -35.74
CA GLU A 91 21.50 -17.26 -35.67
C GLU A 91 21.30 -17.77 -34.24
N GLU A 92 22.39 -18.04 -33.50
CA GLU A 92 22.34 -18.43 -32.09
C GLU A 92 21.76 -17.31 -31.22
N ILE A 93 22.12 -16.06 -31.51
CA ILE A 93 21.60 -14.88 -30.79
C ILE A 93 20.09 -14.74 -31.01
N LEU A 94 19.62 -14.93 -32.24
CA LEU A 94 18.18 -14.84 -32.54
C LEU A 94 17.39 -15.97 -31.87
N GLN A 95 17.92 -17.19 -31.86
CA GLN A 95 17.28 -18.31 -31.18
C GLN A 95 17.12 -18.06 -29.67
N ASP A 96 18.19 -17.62 -29.01
CA ASP A 96 18.18 -17.34 -27.57
C ASP A 96 17.22 -16.18 -27.20
N ARG A 97 17.21 -15.10 -28.00
CA ARG A 97 16.27 -13.98 -27.81
C ARG A 97 14.82 -14.43 -27.88
N TRP A 98 14.49 -15.33 -28.81
CA TRP A 98 13.13 -15.83 -28.95
C TRP A 98 12.72 -16.77 -27.83
N GLN A 99 13.64 -17.59 -27.30
CA GLN A 99 13.38 -18.42 -26.12
C GLN A 99 13.08 -17.55 -24.88
N ILE A 100 13.90 -16.52 -24.64
CA ILE A 100 13.68 -15.57 -23.55
C ILE A 100 12.37 -14.80 -23.74
N GLN A 101 12.08 -14.37 -24.97
CA GLN A 101 10.82 -13.70 -25.29
C GLN A 101 9.63 -14.61 -25.01
N CYS A 102 9.74 -15.91 -25.29
CA CYS A 102 8.66 -16.83 -25.02
C CYS A 102 8.35 -16.97 -23.52
N LEU A 103 9.39 -17.08 -22.68
CA LEU A 103 9.22 -17.11 -21.23
C LEU A 103 8.58 -15.82 -20.70
N LYS A 104 8.97 -14.67 -21.26
CA LYS A 104 8.37 -13.37 -20.93
C LYS A 104 6.91 -13.29 -21.34
N ASP A 105 6.58 -13.72 -22.56
CA ASP A 105 5.22 -13.75 -23.09
C ASP A 105 4.32 -14.62 -22.19
N GLU A 106 4.79 -15.79 -21.73
CA GLU A 106 4.04 -16.67 -20.83
C GLU A 106 3.77 -16.03 -19.45
N LEU A 107 4.74 -15.29 -18.89
CA LEU A 107 4.52 -14.54 -17.66
C LEU A 107 3.56 -13.36 -17.88
N GLU A 108 3.65 -12.69 -19.02
CA GLU A 108 2.75 -11.59 -19.36
C GLU A 108 1.32 -12.06 -19.56
N THR A 109 1.08 -13.20 -20.21
CA THR A 109 -0.27 -13.75 -20.37
C THR A 109 -0.90 -14.06 -19.02
N LYS A 110 -0.15 -14.74 -18.13
CA LYS A 110 -0.60 -15.03 -16.76
C LYS A 110 -0.92 -13.75 -15.97
N ARG A 111 -0.06 -12.72 -16.07
CA ARG A 111 -0.30 -11.42 -15.42
C ARG A 111 -1.53 -10.73 -15.99
N ARG A 112 -1.69 -10.72 -17.31
CA ARG A 112 -2.87 -10.13 -17.98
C ARG A 112 -4.13 -10.85 -17.52
N GLU A 113 -4.16 -12.18 -17.51
CA GLU A 113 -5.31 -12.96 -17.04
C GLU A 113 -5.67 -12.66 -15.59
N ALA A 114 -4.67 -12.55 -14.70
CA ALA A 114 -4.89 -12.15 -13.31
C ALA A 114 -5.47 -10.73 -13.20
N VAL A 115 -4.98 -9.77 -13.99
CA VAL A 115 -5.52 -8.41 -14.00
C VAL A 115 -6.94 -8.38 -14.57
N LYS A 116 -7.23 -9.15 -15.62
CA LYS A 116 -8.58 -9.27 -16.19
C LYS A 116 -9.55 -9.87 -15.18
N SER A 117 -9.15 -10.91 -14.45
CA SER A 117 -10.01 -11.53 -13.44
C SER A 117 -10.31 -10.58 -12.29
N LEU A 118 -9.30 -9.84 -11.81
CA LEU A 118 -9.48 -8.77 -10.82
C LEU A 118 -10.43 -7.67 -11.32
N GLY A 119 -10.26 -7.22 -12.57
CA GLY A 119 -11.14 -6.23 -13.21
C GLY A 119 -12.59 -6.69 -13.22
N ARG A 120 -12.86 -7.92 -13.66
CA ARG A 120 -14.22 -8.50 -13.67
C ARG A 120 -14.81 -8.59 -12.27
N MET A 121 -14.04 -9.02 -11.27
CA MET A 121 -14.50 -9.06 -9.87
C MET A 121 -14.83 -7.68 -9.31
N SER A 122 -14.10 -6.64 -9.74
CA SER A 122 -14.38 -5.25 -9.36
C SER A 122 -15.57 -4.62 -10.10
N GLY A 123 -16.20 -5.35 -11.02
CA GLY A 123 -17.34 -4.87 -11.83
C GLY A 123 -16.95 -4.08 -13.08
N MET A 124 -15.68 -4.12 -13.49
CA MET A 124 -15.19 -3.48 -14.71
C MET A 124 -15.49 -4.36 -15.95
N ASP A 125 -15.97 -3.75 -17.03
CA ASP A 125 -16.12 -4.43 -18.33
C ASP A 125 -14.77 -4.45 -19.08
N VAL A 126 -13.97 -5.44 -18.73
CA VAL A 126 -12.64 -5.66 -19.31
C VAL A 126 -12.70 -5.96 -20.80
N ASP A 127 -13.76 -6.63 -21.26
CA ASP A 127 -13.86 -7.06 -22.66
C ASP A 127 -14.19 -5.86 -23.58
N GLN A 128 -14.96 -4.87 -23.10
CA GLN A 128 -15.11 -3.59 -23.79
C GLN A 128 -13.78 -2.85 -23.94
N ILE A 129 -13.03 -2.73 -22.83
CA ILE A 129 -11.73 -2.04 -22.82
C ILE A 129 -10.75 -2.67 -23.81
N GLU A 130 -10.72 -4.01 -23.90
CA GLU A 130 -9.86 -4.67 -24.88
C GLU A 130 -10.27 -4.40 -26.33
N ARG A 131 -11.58 -4.38 -26.62
CA ARG A 131 -12.06 -4.05 -27.98
C ARG A 131 -11.68 -2.65 -28.39
N ASP A 132 -11.87 -1.68 -27.51
CA ASP A 132 -11.53 -0.28 -27.77
C ASP A 132 -10.01 -0.11 -27.94
N ALA A 133 -9.22 -0.78 -27.09
CA ALA A 133 -7.76 -0.77 -27.20
C ALA A 133 -7.25 -1.43 -28.51
N ILE A 134 -7.92 -2.46 -29.02
CA ILE A 134 -7.58 -3.08 -30.31
C ILE A 134 -7.96 -2.15 -31.46
N ALA A 135 -9.13 -1.51 -31.40
CA ALA A 135 -9.58 -0.55 -32.41
C ALA A 135 -8.62 0.64 -32.52
N GLU A 136 -8.16 1.16 -31.37
CA GLU A 136 -7.22 2.27 -31.31
C GLU A 136 -5.82 1.88 -31.82
N ARG A 137 -5.30 0.70 -31.45
CA ARG A 137 -4.02 0.18 -31.96
C ARG A 137 -4.05 -0.02 -33.48
N ARG A 138 -5.17 -0.53 -34.01
CA ARG A 138 -5.38 -0.65 -35.46
C ARG A 138 -5.43 0.73 -36.13
N ALA A 139 -6.05 1.73 -35.50
CA ALA A 139 -6.09 3.09 -36.03
C ALA A 139 -4.70 3.77 -36.05
N ARG A 140 -3.83 3.43 -35.09
CA ARG A 140 -2.42 3.86 -35.06
C ARG A 140 -1.53 3.17 -36.11
N GLY A 141 -2.01 2.11 -36.76
CA GLY A 141 -1.23 1.36 -37.74
C GLY A 141 -0.13 0.50 -37.13
N GLU A 142 -0.27 0.11 -35.85
CA GLU A 142 0.66 -0.81 -35.19
C GLU A 142 0.56 -2.18 -35.86
N VAL A 143 1.68 -2.67 -36.40
CA VAL A 143 1.79 -4.00 -37.01
C VAL A 143 2.35 -4.95 -35.96
N GLU A 144 1.59 -5.99 -35.64
CA GLU A 144 2.05 -7.05 -34.75
C GLU A 144 3.12 -7.88 -35.48
N VAL A 145 4.33 -7.92 -34.95
CA VAL A 145 5.46 -8.63 -35.57
C VAL A 145 5.27 -10.12 -35.33
N GLU A 146 5.03 -10.85 -36.41
CA GLU A 146 4.78 -12.29 -36.35
C GLU A 146 6.06 -13.05 -35.98
N ARG A 147 5.94 -13.99 -35.03
CA ARG A 147 7.07 -14.80 -34.55
C ARG A 147 7.55 -15.74 -35.67
N PRO A 148 8.87 -15.86 -35.92
CA PRO A 148 9.38 -16.76 -36.95
C PRO A 148 9.02 -18.23 -36.64
N ALA A 149 8.60 -18.96 -37.68
CA ALA A 149 8.17 -20.35 -37.56
C ALA A 149 9.36 -21.29 -37.27
N GLY A 150 9.19 -22.20 -36.29
CA GLY A 150 10.18 -23.24 -35.96
C GLY A 150 10.91 -23.09 -34.62
N LEU A 151 10.65 -22.02 -33.87
CA LEU A 151 11.18 -21.85 -32.51
C LEU A 151 10.27 -22.54 -31.50
N GLN A 152 10.82 -23.48 -30.73
CA GLN A 152 10.10 -24.12 -29.63
C GLN A 152 10.04 -23.16 -28.44
N CYS A 153 8.80 -22.77 -28.14
CA CYS A 153 8.30 -22.64 -26.78
C CYS A 153 7.81 -24.03 -26.34
#